data_AF-A0AA36CW56-F1
#
_entry.id   AF-A0AA36CW56-F1
#
_cell.length_a   1.000
_cell.length_b   1.000
_cell.length_c   1.000
_cell.angle_alpha   90.00
_cell.angle_beta   90.00
_cell.angle_gamma   90.00
#
_symmetry.space_group_name_H-M   'P 1'
#
loop_
_entity.id
_entity.type
_entity.pdbx_description
1 polymer ?
#
loop_
_entity_poly.entity_id
_entity_poly.type
_entity_poly.pdbx_seq_one_letter_code
_entity_poly.pdbx_strand_id
1 'polypeptide(L)'
;MDSDDLELDASCACRRRRHTKSYAALTTIFDLAFLTAAFLKCIHFFKLQRYNSFSTAAVTAGGCLYSVHIICILLAWAGLAAGKSLFLVPKIVLKTITVLMCLAATALLAFFIQNDFSVVGRLIAENTPLDYYEQRTTMEMAAMIIVGIGTVATIIQFWLLVLLVQCYRGMTRREIREAVLRQKRRRAYSGKGQLAPETPKRHLPRLESSGQLAAPYETIRPDESNLAHQAEFVNPGVALNHSTGCLAKEEVTLDQIGAIVVTHAHPGVMGNLNFFGQKPILFHSLEFIGRHVTPTELKDRPYRKVSQNVEVWKTPGHTQHDLTVLVHNVAGYGTMAVTGDLIPNEQLIAEKRDIMSEEGVWDSAIKRQNANLIICMADWIVPGHGTPFRVLPHYRQKAGCTRLLQQRYSLNQFA
;
A
#
# COMPACT_ATOMS: atom_id res chain seq x y z
N MET A 1 -11.40 11.02 -18.93
CA MET A 1 -10.24 11.24 -18.05
C MET A 1 -9.86 12.67 -18.32
N ASP A 2 -10.42 13.56 -17.50
CA ASP A 2 -10.46 14.99 -17.78
C ASP A 2 -9.08 15.63 -17.58
N SER A 3 -8.84 16.68 -18.35
CA SER A 3 -7.59 17.47 -18.37
C SER A 3 -7.19 18.00 -17.00
N ASP A 4 -8.16 18.26 -16.13
CA ASP A 4 -7.94 18.89 -14.82
C ASP A 4 -7.38 17.89 -13.79
N ASP A 5 -7.75 16.61 -13.90
CA ASP A 5 -7.17 15.54 -13.08
C ASP A 5 -5.70 15.29 -13.44
N LEU A 6 -5.34 15.44 -14.71
CA LEU A 6 -3.96 15.34 -15.19
C LEU A 6 -3.08 16.48 -14.65
N GLU A 7 -3.63 17.68 -14.50
CA GLU A 7 -2.90 18.86 -14.04
C GLU A 7 -2.69 18.87 -12.51
N LEU A 8 -3.71 18.43 -11.75
CA LEU A 8 -3.61 18.20 -10.29
C LEU A 8 -2.60 17.10 -9.95
N ASP A 9 -2.62 15.98 -10.69
CA ASP A 9 -1.69 14.87 -10.48
C ASP A 9 -0.25 15.26 -10.90
N ALA A 10 -0.09 16.10 -11.92
CA ALA A 10 1.20 16.67 -12.32
C ALA A 10 1.77 17.65 -11.29
N SER A 11 0.93 18.51 -10.70
CA SER A 11 1.32 19.45 -9.64
C SER A 11 1.73 18.71 -8.36
N CYS A 12 0.96 17.69 -7.95
CA CYS A 12 1.28 16.83 -6.81
C CYS A 12 2.55 16.01 -7.05
N ALA A 13 2.73 15.47 -8.27
CA ALA A 13 3.95 14.76 -8.67
C ALA A 13 5.17 15.68 -8.67
N CYS A 14 5.05 16.92 -9.12
CA CYS A 14 6.12 17.93 -9.14
C CYS A 14 6.53 18.36 -7.73
N ARG A 15 5.56 18.61 -6.83
CA ARG A 15 5.82 18.93 -5.41
C ARG A 15 6.50 17.76 -4.70
N ARG A 16 6.03 16.54 -4.92
CA ARG A 16 6.60 15.32 -4.34
C ARG A 16 8.00 15.01 -4.90
N ARG A 17 8.29 15.37 -6.17
CA ARG A 17 9.61 15.25 -6.81
C ARG A 17 10.63 16.25 -6.25
N ARG A 18 10.20 17.45 -5.86
CA ARG A 18 11.03 18.44 -5.16
C ARG A 18 11.48 17.93 -3.79
N HIS A 19 10.54 17.43 -2.97
CA HIS A 19 10.86 16.88 -1.65
C HIS A 19 11.83 15.69 -1.72
N THR A 20 11.66 14.75 -2.66
CA THR A 20 12.59 13.60 -2.81
C THR A 20 14.03 14.02 -3.11
N LYS A 21 14.22 15.07 -3.91
CA LYS A 21 15.56 15.60 -4.21
C LYS A 21 16.17 16.30 -3.00
N SER A 22 15.37 17.05 -2.24
CA SER A 22 15.80 17.71 -1.00
C SER A 22 16.25 16.70 0.06
N TYR A 23 15.51 15.61 0.28
CA TYR A 23 15.90 14.58 1.25
C TYR A 23 17.17 13.83 0.84
N ALA A 24 17.33 13.53 -0.45
CA ALA A 24 18.54 12.90 -0.97
C ALA A 24 19.78 13.82 -0.81
N ALA A 25 19.62 15.11 -1.06
CA ALA A 25 20.67 16.12 -0.85
C ALA A 25 21.06 16.23 0.63
N LEU A 26 20.07 16.32 1.53
CA LEU A 26 20.31 16.38 2.98
C LEU A 26 21.11 15.14 3.46
N THR A 27 20.71 13.95 3.00
CA THR A 27 21.38 12.69 3.38
C THR A 27 22.82 12.66 2.88
N THR A 28 23.06 13.15 1.67
CA THR A 28 24.41 13.21 1.06
C THR A 28 25.32 14.18 1.80
N ILE A 29 24.83 15.38 2.12
CA ILE A 29 25.61 16.40 2.82
C ILE A 29 26.04 15.88 4.20
N PHE A 30 25.11 15.28 4.94
CA PHE A 30 25.41 14.76 6.26
C PHE A 30 26.40 13.58 6.22
N ASP A 31 26.21 12.65 5.28
CA ASP A 31 27.13 11.51 5.11
C ASP A 31 28.54 11.97 4.76
N LEU A 32 28.65 12.93 3.84
CA LEU A 32 29.93 13.48 3.44
C LEU A 32 30.61 14.18 4.62
N ALA A 33 29.89 15.01 5.38
CA ALA A 33 30.44 15.70 6.54
C ALA A 33 30.90 14.72 7.63
N PHE A 34 30.07 13.75 7.99
CA PHE A 34 30.36 12.76 9.03
C PHE A 34 31.57 11.89 8.66
N LEU A 35 31.61 11.35 7.44
CA LEU A 35 32.70 10.49 7.00
C LEU A 35 34.00 11.25 6.77
N THR A 36 33.93 12.51 6.30
CA THR A 36 35.11 13.37 6.17
C THR A 36 35.71 13.64 7.55
N ALA A 37 34.89 13.95 8.55
CA ALA A 37 35.36 14.14 9.92
C ALA A 37 36.01 12.87 10.49
N ALA A 38 35.39 11.70 10.28
CA ALA A 38 35.95 10.41 10.70
C ALA A 38 37.30 10.11 10.01
N PHE A 39 37.38 10.32 8.69
CA PHE A 39 38.62 10.09 7.94
C PHE A 39 39.75 11.03 8.34
N LEU A 40 39.46 12.32 8.55
CA LEU A 40 40.43 13.28 9.06
C LEU A 40 40.94 12.90 10.45
N LYS A 41 40.08 12.33 11.31
CA LYS A 41 40.50 11.80 12.61
C LYS A 41 41.42 10.58 12.48
N CYS A 42 41.14 9.67 11.53
CA CYS A 42 42.07 8.56 11.23
C CYS A 42 43.44 9.06 10.78
N ILE A 43 43.49 10.07 9.89
CA ILE A 43 44.76 10.68 9.44
C ILE A 43 45.49 11.35 10.61
N HIS A 44 44.77 12.07 11.47
CA HIS A 44 45.37 12.71 12.63
C HIS A 44 45.95 11.68 13.60
N PHE A 45 45.22 10.60 13.88
CA PHE A 45 45.68 9.48 14.70
C PHE A 45 46.94 8.84 14.12
N PHE A 46 47.02 8.66 12.80
CA PHE A 46 48.21 8.15 12.12
C PHE A 46 49.42 9.08 12.24
N LYS A 47 49.22 10.40 12.20
CA LYS A 47 50.30 11.38 12.43
C LYS A 47 50.83 11.32 13.87
N LEU A 48 49.96 11.07 14.86
CA LEU A 48 50.33 11.01 16.27
C LEU A 48 51.06 9.71 16.64
N GLN A 49 50.54 8.56 16.20
CA GLN A 49 51.01 7.23 16.63
C GLN A 49 52.13 6.64 15.75
N ARG A 50 52.60 7.38 14.73
CA ARG A 50 53.58 6.92 13.71
C ARG A 50 53.14 5.61 13.02
N TYR A 51 54.05 4.97 12.27
CA TYR A 51 53.79 3.71 11.58
C TYR A 51 53.65 2.54 12.58
N ASN A 52 52.42 2.23 12.95
CA ASN A 52 52.04 1.03 13.71
C ASN A 52 50.97 0.27 12.90
N SER A 53 50.92 -1.05 12.98
CA SER A 53 49.94 -1.88 12.28
C SER A 53 48.50 -1.48 12.57
N PHE A 54 48.23 -0.94 13.76
CA PHE A 54 46.90 -0.45 14.12
C PHE A 54 46.56 0.89 13.44
N SER A 55 47.48 1.84 13.38
CA SER A 55 47.25 3.16 12.77
C SER A 55 47.14 3.06 11.24
N THR A 56 47.94 2.19 10.61
CA THR A 56 47.86 1.89 9.18
C THR A 56 46.54 1.19 8.82
N ALA A 57 46.08 0.24 9.65
CA ALA A 57 44.78 -0.42 9.47
C ALA A 57 43.61 0.57 9.60
N ALA A 58 43.65 1.49 10.57
CA ALA A 58 42.60 2.48 10.78
C ALA A 58 42.47 3.46 9.60
N VAL A 59 43.60 3.95 9.05
CA VAL A 59 43.60 4.85 7.89
C VAL A 59 43.17 4.14 6.62
N THR A 60 43.65 2.91 6.39
CA THR A 60 43.26 2.14 5.19
C THR A 60 41.78 1.76 5.23
N ALA A 61 41.27 1.24 6.34
CA ALA A 61 39.85 0.93 6.51
C ALA A 61 38.96 2.19 6.40
N GLY A 62 39.35 3.29 7.06
CA GLY A 62 38.64 4.57 6.99
C GLY A 62 38.61 5.15 5.58
N GLY A 63 39.74 5.07 4.86
CA GLY A 63 39.85 5.50 3.47
C GLY A 63 39.00 4.66 2.52
N CYS A 64 39.07 3.33 2.63
CA CYS A 64 38.23 2.42 1.84
C CYS A 64 36.74 2.68 2.07
N LEU A 65 36.32 2.83 3.34
CA LEU A 65 34.94 3.15 3.68
C LEU A 65 34.51 4.49 3.06
N TYR A 66 35.34 5.53 3.19
CA TYR A 66 35.08 6.84 2.58
C TYR A 66 34.91 6.76 1.05
N SER A 67 35.81 6.06 0.36
CA SER A 67 35.72 5.86 -1.09
C SER A 67 34.47 5.11 -1.52
N VAL A 68 34.11 4.01 -0.84
CA VAL A 68 32.90 3.24 -1.13
C VAL A 68 31.64 4.09 -0.93
N HIS A 69 31.61 4.93 0.11
CA HIS A 69 30.51 5.85 0.35
C HIS A 69 30.35 6.89 -0.76
N ILE A 70 31.44 7.48 -1.25
CA ILE A 70 31.40 8.42 -2.38
C ILE A 70 30.82 7.72 -3.62
N ILE A 71 31.29 6.52 -3.94
CA ILE A 71 30.78 5.76 -5.08
C ILE A 71 29.28 5.49 -4.93
N CYS A 72 28.83 5.05 -3.75
CA CYS A 72 27.40 4.82 -3.50
C CYS A 72 26.56 6.11 -3.56
N ILE A 73 27.11 7.26 -3.17
CA ILE A 73 26.45 8.57 -3.30
C ILE A 73 26.28 8.90 -4.79
N LEU A 74 27.33 8.77 -5.59
CA LEU A 74 27.27 9.04 -7.04
C LEU A 74 26.27 8.12 -7.74
N LEU A 75 26.28 6.82 -7.41
CA LEU A 75 25.30 5.85 -7.93
C LEU A 75 23.87 6.20 -7.51
N ALA A 76 23.66 6.60 -6.25
CA ALA A 76 22.36 7.04 -5.77
C ALA A 76 21.84 8.25 -6.56
N TRP A 77 22.68 9.26 -6.80
CA TRP A 77 22.34 10.44 -7.59
C TRP A 77 22.05 10.10 -9.05
N ALA A 78 22.84 9.21 -9.66
CA ALA A 78 22.58 8.70 -11.01
C ALA A 78 21.22 7.96 -11.07
N GLY A 79 20.91 7.15 -10.06
CA GLY A 79 19.62 6.48 -9.90
C GLY A 79 18.44 7.44 -9.78
N LEU A 80 18.58 8.46 -8.93
CA LEU A 80 17.59 9.54 -8.75
C LEU A 80 17.36 10.33 -10.05
N ALA A 81 18.43 10.59 -10.82
CA ALA A 81 18.34 11.26 -12.12
C ALA A 81 17.64 10.37 -13.18
N ALA A 82 17.99 9.08 -13.21
CA ALA A 82 17.42 8.10 -14.13
C ALA A 82 16.01 7.62 -13.73
N GLY A 83 15.54 7.98 -12.53
CA GLY A 83 14.28 7.48 -11.96
C GLY A 83 14.29 5.98 -11.64
N LYS A 84 15.48 5.40 -11.45
CA LYS A 84 15.66 3.96 -11.21
C LYS A 84 15.91 3.64 -9.75
N SER A 85 15.08 2.80 -9.13
CA SER A 85 15.18 2.49 -7.70
C SER A 85 16.35 1.56 -7.34
N LEU A 86 16.77 0.69 -8.26
CA LEU A 86 17.84 -0.28 -8.06
C LEU A 86 19.18 0.35 -7.64
N PHE A 87 19.49 1.52 -8.18
CA PHE A 87 20.74 2.26 -7.91
C PHE A 87 20.82 2.83 -6.49
N LEU A 88 19.69 2.89 -5.77
CA LEU A 88 19.63 3.37 -4.39
C LEU A 88 19.94 2.24 -3.38
N VAL A 89 19.82 0.98 -3.78
CA VAL A 89 20.00 -0.19 -2.91
C VAL A 89 21.40 -0.25 -2.28
N PRO A 90 22.52 -0.10 -3.02
CA PRO A 90 23.86 -0.15 -2.42
C PRO A 90 24.05 0.92 -1.33
N LYS A 91 23.50 2.12 -1.54
CA LYS A 91 23.58 3.22 -0.56
C LYS A 91 22.79 2.90 0.72
N ILE A 92 21.63 2.26 0.59
CA ILE A 92 20.81 1.84 1.75
C ILE A 92 21.56 0.79 2.55
N VAL A 93 22.06 -0.26 1.90
CA VAL A 93 22.82 -1.33 2.56
C VAL A 93 24.02 -0.75 3.32
N LEU A 94 24.80 0.10 2.65
CA LEU A 94 25.97 0.74 3.26
C LEU A 94 25.59 1.62 4.46
N LYS A 95 24.50 2.40 4.34
CA LYS A 95 23.99 3.25 5.43
C LYS A 95 23.51 2.40 6.63
N THR A 96 22.82 1.29 6.38
CA THR A 96 22.39 0.35 7.43
C THR A 96 23.60 -0.20 8.20
N ILE A 97 24.64 -0.63 7.49
CA ILE A 97 25.88 -1.13 8.12
C ILE A 97 26.53 -0.02 8.97
N THR A 98 26.62 1.21 8.46
CA THR A 98 27.19 2.33 9.26
C THR A 98 26.39 2.64 10.52
N VAL A 99 25.05 2.58 10.46
CA VAL A 99 24.20 2.80 11.64
C VAL A 99 24.43 1.71 12.68
N LEU A 100 24.51 0.44 12.26
CA LEU A 100 24.78 -0.69 13.15
C LEU A 100 26.17 -0.58 13.80
N MET A 101 27.19 -0.20 13.02
CA MET A 101 28.54 0.03 13.55
C MET A 101 28.59 1.17 14.57
N CYS A 102 27.88 2.28 14.30
CA CYS A 102 27.80 3.40 15.24
C CYS A 102 27.06 3.00 16.53
N LEU A 103 25.98 2.22 16.41
CA LEU A 103 25.23 1.70 17.55
C LEU A 103 26.10 0.79 18.42
N ALA A 104 26.81 -0.16 17.80
CA ALA A 104 27.72 -1.06 18.49
C ALA A 104 28.87 -0.30 19.18
N ALA A 105 29.50 0.65 18.49
CA ALA A 105 30.56 1.47 19.07
C ALA A 105 30.08 2.30 20.26
N THR A 106 28.89 2.90 20.17
CA THR A 106 28.30 3.68 21.26
C THR A 106 27.96 2.81 22.47
N ALA A 107 27.41 1.60 22.23
CA ALA A 107 27.10 0.65 23.29
C ALA A 107 28.36 0.12 23.98
N LEU A 108 29.42 -0.19 23.22
CA LEU A 108 30.71 -0.59 23.76
C LEU A 108 31.33 0.50 24.62
N LEU A 109 31.34 1.76 24.13
CA LEU A 109 31.85 2.89 24.90
C LEU A 109 31.07 3.09 26.22
N ALA A 110 29.73 3.01 26.17
CA ALA A 110 28.91 3.09 27.38
C ALA A 110 29.20 1.94 28.36
N PHE A 111 29.36 0.71 27.87
CA PHE A 111 29.71 -0.45 28.69
C PHE A 111 31.07 -0.29 29.38
N PHE A 112 32.09 0.18 28.65
CA PHE A 112 33.41 0.41 29.24
C PHE A 112 33.42 1.55 30.25
N ILE A 113 32.65 2.63 30.02
CA ILE A 113 32.50 3.71 31.00
C ILE A 113 31.86 3.19 32.29
N GLN A 114 30.87 2.30 32.19
CA GLN A 114 30.13 1.79 33.34
C GLN A 114 30.90 0.71 34.13
N ASN A 115 31.70 -0.13 33.47
CA ASN A 115 32.35 -1.28 34.10
C ASN A 115 33.85 -1.08 34.38
N ASP A 116 34.59 -0.39 33.50
CA ASP A 116 36.06 -0.27 33.58
C ASP A 116 36.58 1.06 33.00
N PHE A 117 36.36 2.16 33.73
CA PHE A 117 36.76 3.50 33.30
C PHE A 117 38.28 3.68 33.06
N SER A 118 39.11 2.81 33.66
CA SER A 118 40.58 2.91 33.56
C SER A 118 41.11 2.74 32.12
N VAL A 119 40.41 2.00 31.26
CA VAL A 119 40.82 1.76 29.86
C VAL A 119 40.46 2.96 28.99
N VAL A 120 39.24 3.48 29.13
CA VAL A 120 38.74 4.64 28.37
C VAL A 120 39.43 5.92 28.81
N GLY A 121 39.62 6.10 30.12
CA GLY A 121 40.31 7.26 30.68
C GLY A 121 41.75 7.38 30.22
N ARG A 122 42.49 6.27 30.08
CA ARG A 122 43.87 6.27 29.54
C ARG A 122 43.92 6.68 28.07
N LEU A 123 43.01 6.16 27.24
CA LEU A 123 42.88 6.53 25.83
C LEU A 123 42.52 8.01 25.62
N ILE A 124 41.72 8.59 26.52
CA ILE A 124 41.38 10.02 26.51
C ILE A 124 42.57 10.86 26.96
N ALA A 125 43.25 10.46 28.05
CA ALA A 125 44.41 11.14 28.61
C ALA A 125 45.63 11.14 27.66
N GLU A 126 45.84 10.10 26.87
CA GLU A 126 46.91 10.08 25.86
C GLU A 126 46.66 11.07 24.70
N ASN A 127 45.41 11.47 24.47
CA ASN A 127 45.02 12.36 23.37
C ASN A 127 44.63 13.77 23.83
N THR A 128 44.70 14.06 25.13
CA THR A 128 44.48 15.39 25.70
C THR A 128 45.63 15.76 26.63
N PRO A 129 46.15 17.00 26.60
CA PRO A 129 47.29 17.42 27.44
C PRO A 129 46.86 17.68 28.89
N LEU A 130 46.12 16.74 29.51
CA LEU A 130 45.62 16.82 30.87
C LEU A 130 46.25 15.71 31.73
N ASP A 131 46.81 16.06 32.89
CA ASP A 131 47.32 15.10 33.86
C ASP A 131 46.18 14.24 34.43
N TYR A 132 46.22 12.95 34.11
CA TYR A 132 45.18 11.95 34.35
C TYR A 132 44.74 11.82 35.82
N TYR A 133 45.64 12.09 36.77
CA TYR A 133 45.41 11.88 38.20
C TYR A 133 44.81 13.08 38.93
N GLU A 134 44.96 14.30 38.43
CA GLU A 134 44.46 15.51 39.11
C GLU A 134 42.98 15.82 38.76
N GLN A 135 42.46 15.22 37.69
CA GLN A 135 41.21 15.64 37.04
C GLN A 135 40.29 14.48 36.63
N ARG A 136 40.22 13.42 37.45
CA ARG A 136 39.39 12.24 37.18
C ARG A 136 37.90 12.55 36.89
N THR A 137 37.30 13.46 37.65
CA THR A 137 35.89 13.86 37.48
C THR A 137 35.64 14.60 36.17
N THR A 138 36.60 15.40 35.69
CA THR A 138 36.47 16.11 34.41
C THR A 138 36.61 15.14 33.23
N MET A 139 37.44 14.09 33.36
CA MET A 139 37.55 13.03 32.36
C MET A 139 36.28 12.15 32.29
N GLU A 140 35.67 11.83 33.44
CA GLU A 140 34.40 11.10 33.49
C GLU A 140 33.26 11.91 32.84
N MET A 141 33.18 13.22 33.11
CA MET A 141 32.24 14.12 32.45
C MET A 141 32.50 14.23 30.94
N ALA A 142 33.77 14.34 30.51
CA ALA A 142 34.14 14.40 29.10
C ALA A 142 33.76 13.11 28.34
N ALA A 143 33.98 11.93 28.95
CA ALA A 143 33.59 10.65 28.36
C ALA A 143 32.07 10.52 28.21
N MET A 144 31.29 10.97 29.20
CA MET A 144 29.83 11.01 29.13
C MET A 144 29.32 11.96 28.03
N ILE A 145 29.95 13.12 27.87
CA ILE A 145 29.63 14.07 26.78
C ILE A 145 29.91 13.42 25.42
N ILE A 146 31.03 12.71 25.26
CA ILE A 146 31.37 12.00 24.01
C ILE A 146 30.31 10.93 23.68
N VAL A 147 29.87 10.14 24.67
CA VAL A 147 28.78 9.17 24.48
C VAL A 147 27.46 9.86 24.14
N GLY A 148 27.14 10.99 24.78
CA GLY A 148 25.96 11.80 24.44
C GLY A 148 25.98 12.30 23.00
N ILE A 149 27.12 12.81 22.53
CA ILE A 149 27.28 13.24 21.12
C ILE A 149 27.17 12.02 20.18
N GLY A 150 27.75 10.88 20.56
CA GLY A 150 27.67 9.62 19.82
C GLY A 150 26.24 9.12 19.66
N THR A 151 25.44 9.12 20.73
CA THR A 151 24.03 8.71 20.69
C THR A 151 23.18 9.65 19.85
N VAL A 152 23.38 10.96 19.95
CA VAL A 152 22.66 11.92 19.08
C VAL A 152 23.05 11.70 17.61
N ALA A 153 24.34 11.48 17.33
CA ALA A 153 24.79 11.17 15.98
C ALA A 153 24.16 9.86 15.45
N THR A 154 24.06 8.80 16.25
CA THR A 154 23.43 7.55 15.82
C THR A 154 21.93 7.70 15.54
N ILE A 155 21.22 8.50 16.36
CA ILE A 155 19.80 8.83 16.14
C ILE A 155 19.63 9.58 14.81
N ILE A 156 20.46 10.57 14.53
CA ILE A 156 20.42 11.31 13.26
C ILE A 156 20.71 10.37 12.08
N GLN A 157 21.72 9.51 12.19
CA GLN A 157 22.08 8.53 11.17
C GLN A 157 20.92 7.55 10.88
N PHE A 158 20.22 7.10 11.92
CA PHE A 158 19.03 6.25 11.80
C PHE A 158 17.86 6.99 11.14
N TRP A 159 17.59 8.24 11.53
CA TRP A 159 16.55 9.06 10.93
C TRP A 159 16.80 9.28 9.42
N LEU A 160 18.05 9.57 9.03
CA LEU A 160 18.45 9.70 7.64
C LEU A 160 18.29 8.38 6.86
N LEU A 161 18.55 7.22 7.49
CA LEU A 161 18.29 5.91 6.89
C LEU A 161 16.78 5.72 6.61
N VAL A 162 15.91 6.11 7.54
CA VAL A 162 14.45 6.05 7.35
C VAL A 162 14.03 6.92 6.17
N LEU A 163 14.54 8.15 6.05
CA LEU A 163 14.26 9.02 4.90
C LEU A 163 14.72 8.41 3.57
N LEU A 164 15.89 7.78 3.55
CA LEU A 164 16.42 7.10 2.36
C LEU A 164 15.53 5.93 1.94
N VAL A 165 15.04 5.12 2.90
CA VAL A 165 14.11 4.01 2.65
C VAL A 165 12.75 4.51 2.16
N GLN A 166 12.24 5.62 2.71
CA GLN A 166 11.02 6.26 2.22
C GLN A 166 11.19 6.74 0.77
N CYS A 167 12.34 7.33 0.44
CA CYS A 167 12.66 7.73 -0.93
C CYS A 167 12.70 6.52 -1.89
N TYR A 168 13.34 5.42 -1.48
CA TYR A 168 13.37 4.17 -2.23
C TYR A 168 11.96 3.64 -2.52
N ARG A 169 11.14 3.46 -1.47
CA ARG A 169 9.74 3.01 -1.60
C ARG A 169 8.93 3.91 -2.52
N GLY A 170 9.15 5.23 -2.44
CA GLY A 170 8.52 6.21 -3.32
C GLY A 170 8.89 6.03 -4.79
N MET A 171 10.18 5.79 -5.09
CA MET A 171 10.64 5.54 -6.46
C MET A 171 10.16 4.20 -7.00
N THR A 172 10.24 3.12 -6.23
CA THR A 172 9.75 1.79 -6.64
C THR A 172 8.26 1.81 -6.98
N ARG A 173 7.44 2.51 -6.19
CA ARG A 173 6.02 2.71 -6.50
C ARG A 173 5.79 3.42 -7.84
N ARG A 174 6.65 4.39 -8.20
CA ARG A 174 6.57 5.09 -9.49
C ARG A 174 6.96 4.20 -10.65
N GLU A 175 8.04 3.45 -10.53
CA GLU A 175 8.47 2.48 -11.55
C GLU A 175 7.37 1.44 -11.85
N ILE A 176 6.74 0.89 -10.80
CA ILE A 176 5.64 -0.07 -10.94
C ILE A 176 4.44 0.59 -11.63
N ARG A 177 4.05 1.80 -11.23
CA ARG A 177 2.95 2.55 -11.89
C ARG A 177 3.24 2.78 -13.37
N GLU A 178 4.45 3.19 -13.72
CA GLU A 178 4.84 3.38 -15.11
C GLU A 178 4.83 2.07 -15.90
N ALA A 179 5.29 0.96 -15.31
CA ALA A 179 5.24 -0.36 -15.92
C ALA A 179 3.81 -0.81 -16.22
N VAL A 180 2.90 -0.63 -15.25
CA VAL A 180 1.46 -0.93 -15.41
C VAL A 180 0.84 -0.05 -16.50
N LEU A 181 1.15 1.26 -16.54
CA LEU A 181 0.64 2.16 -17.58
C LEU A 181 1.19 1.80 -18.98
N ARG A 182 2.44 1.36 -19.08
CA ARG A 182 3.02 0.86 -20.34
C ARG A 182 2.33 -0.43 -20.78
N GLN A 183 2.02 -1.34 -19.86
CA GLN A 183 1.27 -2.56 -20.15
C GLN A 183 -0.17 -2.28 -20.60
N LYS A 184 -0.87 -1.35 -19.94
CA LYS A 184 -2.20 -0.87 -20.36
C LYS A 184 -2.16 -0.27 -21.77
N ARG A 185 -1.16 0.58 -22.08
CA ARG A 185 -0.98 1.13 -23.43
C ARG A 185 -0.72 0.04 -24.48
N ARG A 186 0.14 -0.94 -24.20
CA ARG A 186 0.39 -2.07 -25.11
C ARG A 186 -0.87 -2.89 -25.39
N ARG A 187 -1.71 -3.16 -24.37
CA ARG A 187 -3.00 -3.83 -24.54
C ARG A 187 -3.98 -3.00 -25.37
N ALA A 188 -4.02 -1.67 -25.17
CA ALA A 188 -4.85 -0.77 -25.97
C ALA A 188 -4.43 -0.69 -27.45
N TYR A 189 -3.12 -0.72 -27.74
CA TYR A 189 -2.61 -0.79 -29.12
C TYR A 189 -2.86 -2.17 -29.76
N SER A 190 -2.69 -3.26 -28.99
CA SER A 190 -3.00 -4.62 -29.47
C SER A 190 -4.49 -4.81 -29.77
N GLY A 191 -5.39 -4.15 -29.03
CA GLY A 191 -6.83 -4.16 -29.28
C GLY A 191 -7.29 -3.29 -30.45
N LYS A 192 -6.47 -2.35 -30.93
CA LYS A 192 -6.75 -1.53 -32.13
C LYS A 192 -6.20 -2.15 -33.42
N GLY A 193 -5.37 -3.20 -33.34
CA GLY A 193 -4.77 -3.87 -34.50
C GLY A 193 -5.68 -4.88 -35.23
N GLN A 194 -6.93 -5.03 -34.80
CA GLN A 194 -7.95 -5.87 -35.45
C GLN A 194 -9.06 -5.01 -36.08
N LEU A 195 -8.67 -4.06 -36.94
CA LEU A 195 -9.58 -3.56 -37.97
C LEU A 195 -9.02 -4.06 -39.31
N ALA A 196 -9.67 -5.09 -39.86
CA ALA A 196 -9.37 -5.61 -41.18
C ALA A 196 -9.59 -4.52 -42.26
N PRO A 197 -8.80 -4.51 -43.35
CA PRO A 197 -8.99 -3.53 -44.41
C PRO A 197 -10.33 -3.77 -45.11
N GLU A 198 -11.16 -2.73 -45.19
CA GLU A 198 -12.41 -2.75 -45.95
C GLU A 198 -12.12 -2.99 -47.44
N THR A 199 -12.80 -3.98 -48.00
CA THR A 199 -12.89 -4.20 -49.45
C THR A 199 -14.08 -3.40 -50.00
N PRO A 200 -13.96 -2.75 -51.17
CA PRO A 200 -14.99 -1.85 -51.67
C PRO A 200 -16.11 -2.64 -52.35
N LYS A 201 -17.37 -2.45 -51.91
CA LYS A 201 -18.55 -2.95 -52.64
C LYS A 201 -19.38 -1.82 -53.23
N ARG A 202 -19.61 -1.98 -54.54
CA ARG A 202 -20.37 -1.14 -55.48
C ARG A 202 -21.81 -0.88 -55.03
N HIS A 203 -22.30 0.29 -55.46
CA HIS A 203 -23.69 0.74 -55.47
C HIS A 203 -24.69 -0.25 -56.08
N LEU A 204 -25.89 -0.34 -55.49
CA LEU A 204 -27.21 -0.09 -56.12
C LEU A 204 -28.32 0.01 -55.02
N PRO A 205 -29.52 0.55 -55.30
CA PRO A 205 -30.12 1.61 -54.47
C PRO A 205 -31.26 1.20 -53.52
N ARG A 206 -31.39 2.09 -52.53
CA ARG A 206 -32.54 2.55 -51.71
C ARG A 206 -33.92 1.95 -52.02
N LEU A 207 -34.53 1.36 -50.98
CA LEU A 207 -35.98 1.33 -50.76
C LEU A 207 -36.26 1.97 -49.39
N GLU A 208 -37.09 3.00 -49.42
CA GLU A 208 -37.56 3.78 -48.27
C GLU A 208 -38.63 3.00 -47.48
N SER A 209 -38.65 3.16 -46.16
CA SER A 209 -39.86 3.59 -45.42
C SER A 209 -39.58 3.71 -43.92
N SER A 210 -40.10 4.80 -43.36
CA SER A 210 -40.45 5.10 -41.95
C SER A 210 -39.45 4.67 -40.87
N GLY A 211 -38.77 5.56 -40.13
CA GLY A 211 -39.32 6.78 -39.53
C GLY A 211 -39.88 6.47 -38.14
N GLN A 212 -39.04 6.55 -37.09
CA GLN A 212 -39.39 7.22 -35.84
C GLN A 212 -38.19 7.33 -34.89
N LEU A 213 -38.08 8.54 -34.33
CA LEU A 213 -37.03 9.11 -33.50
C LEU A 213 -36.70 8.24 -32.27
N ALA A 214 -35.40 7.95 -32.08
CA ALA A 214 -34.84 7.64 -30.77
C ALA A 214 -34.31 8.94 -30.15
N ALA A 215 -34.89 9.36 -29.02
CA ALA A 215 -34.38 10.44 -28.19
C ALA A 215 -33.07 9.99 -27.48
N PRO A 216 -32.16 10.92 -27.12
CA PRO A 216 -30.89 10.57 -26.50
C PRO A 216 -31.10 10.10 -25.05
N TYR A 217 -30.47 8.97 -24.70
CA TYR A 217 -30.41 8.48 -23.33
C TYR A 217 -29.50 9.40 -22.50
N GLU A 218 -30.11 10.11 -21.55
CA GLU A 218 -29.44 10.99 -20.61
C GLU A 218 -28.74 10.14 -19.53
N THR A 219 -27.42 10.21 -19.46
CA THR A 219 -26.61 9.61 -18.40
C THR A 219 -26.85 10.34 -17.09
N ILE A 220 -27.77 9.83 -16.27
CA ILE A 220 -27.96 10.27 -14.89
C ILE A 220 -26.78 9.73 -14.07
N ARG A 221 -25.88 10.63 -13.65
CA ARG A 221 -24.87 10.34 -12.62
C ARG A 221 -25.60 10.21 -11.28
N PRO A 222 -25.34 9.17 -10.48
CA PRO A 222 -25.90 9.11 -9.14
C PRO A 222 -25.27 10.20 -8.26
N ASP A 223 -26.15 10.94 -7.58
CA ASP A 223 -25.81 11.85 -6.51
C ASP A 223 -25.28 11.04 -5.32
N GLU A 224 -23.99 11.21 -5.01
CA GLU A 224 -23.27 10.47 -3.96
C GLU A 224 -23.82 10.74 -2.54
N SER A 225 -24.66 11.75 -2.36
CA SER A 225 -25.14 12.22 -1.05
C SER A 225 -26.16 11.30 -0.34
N ASN A 226 -26.80 10.35 -1.04
CA ASN A 226 -27.88 9.53 -0.46
C ASN A 226 -27.48 8.10 -0.04
N LEU A 227 -26.21 7.72 -0.19
CA LEU A 227 -25.70 6.43 0.33
C LEU A 227 -25.36 6.47 1.82
N ALA A 228 -25.18 7.66 2.40
CA ALA A 228 -24.69 7.84 3.77
C ALA A 228 -25.69 7.41 4.87
N HIS A 229 -26.99 7.33 4.58
CA HIS A 229 -28.00 7.11 5.62
C HIS A 229 -28.46 5.65 5.83
N GLN A 230 -27.99 4.67 5.03
CA GLN A 230 -28.50 3.28 5.15
C GLN A 230 -27.46 2.15 5.02
N ALA A 231 -26.16 2.43 5.10
CA ALA A 231 -25.15 1.38 5.13
C ALA A 231 -24.00 1.68 6.11
N GLU A 232 -24.19 1.39 7.41
CA GLU A 232 -23.12 1.33 8.43
C GLU A 232 -22.23 0.08 8.24
N PHE A 233 -21.76 -0.20 7.02
CA PHE A 233 -20.87 -1.32 6.73
C PHE A 233 -19.75 -0.89 5.78
N VAL A 234 -18.59 -0.62 6.37
CA VAL A 234 -17.37 -0.32 5.63
C VAL A 234 -16.64 -1.64 5.43
N ASN A 235 -16.59 -2.13 4.18
CA ASN A 235 -15.60 -3.13 3.79
C ASN A 235 -14.23 -2.42 3.77
N PRO A 236 -13.27 -2.79 4.64
CA PRO A 236 -12.01 -2.05 4.81
C PRO A 236 -11.01 -2.31 3.66
N GLY A 237 -11.48 -2.70 2.47
CA GLY A 237 -10.65 -3.10 1.35
C GLY A 237 -10.57 -2.11 0.21
N VAL A 238 -9.85 -1.00 0.42
CA VAL A 238 -8.93 -0.43 -0.59
C VAL A 238 -7.71 0.12 0.17
N ALA A 239 -6.55 -0.50 -0.04
CA ALA A 239 -5.30 -0.12 0.59
C ALA A 239 -4.74 1.23 0.09
N LEU A 240 -4.21 1.99 1.06
CA LEU A 240 -3.26 3.11 0.97
C LEU A 240 -3.85 4.49 0.58
N ASN A 241 -4.10 5.28 1.63
CA ASN A 241 -4.43 6.72 1.69
C ASN A 241 -5.87 7.18 1.38
N HIS A 242 -6.76 6.32 0.89
CA HIS A 242 -8.10 6.76 0.48
C HIS A 242 -9.23 6.47 1.46
N SER A 243 -9.13 5.44 2.30
CA SER A 243 -10.27 5.03 3.14
C SER A 243 -10.70 6.11 4.13
N THR A 244 -9.79 6.74 4.88
CA THR A 244 -10.13 7.86 5.78
C THR A 244 -10.52 9.14 5.02
N GLY A 245 -9.95 9.38 3.85
CA GLY A 245 -10.31 10.52 2.99
C GLY A 245 -11.69 10.38 2.36
N CYS A 246 -12.12 9.16 2.01
CA CYS A 246 -13.46 8.88 1.52
C CYS A 246 -14.48 8.85 2.66
N LEU A 247 -14.14 8.28 3.83
CA LEU A 247 -14.98 8.38 5.04
C LEU A 247 -15.26 9.85 5.41
N ALA A 248 -14.24 10.70 5.35
CA ALA A 248 -14.39 12.13 5.61
C ALA A 248 -15.22 12.87 4.54
N LYS A 249 -15.24 12.40 3.29
CA LYS A 249 -16.12 12.93 2.24
C LYS A 249 -17.58 12.59 2.46
N GLU A 250 -17.84 11.41 3.03
CA GLU A 250 -19.18 10.96 3.43
C GLU A 250 -19.60 11.46 4.82
N GLU A 251 -18.78 12.31 5.46
CA GLU A 251 -18.98 12.82 6.83
C GLU A 251 -19.12 11.73 7.90
N VAL A 252 -18.63 10.51 7.62
CA VAL A 252 -18.67 9.38 8.55
C VAL A 252 -17.40 9.34 9.38
N THR A 253 -17.57 9.53 10.69
CA THR A 253 -16.52 9.37 11.69
C THR A 253 -16.31 7.89 12.06
N LEU A 254 -15.12 7.55 12.56
CA LEU A 254 -14.82 6.18 13.00
C LEU A 254 -15.76 5.69 14.11
N ASP A 255 -16.28 6.60 14.92
CA ASP A 255 -17.18 6.27 16.02
C ASP A 255 -18.55 5.81 15.54
N GLN A 256 -19.01 6.30 14.39
CA GLN A 256 -20.28 5.91 13.77
C GLN A 256 -20.25 4.51 13.12
N ILE A 257 -19.08 3.88 13.01
CA ILE A 257 -18.99 2.54 12.43
C ILE A 257 -19.39 1.51 13.49
N GLY A 258 -20.50 0.81 13.24
CA GLY A 258 -21.03 -0.22 14.14
C GLY A 258 -20.29 -1.56 14.04
N ALA A 259 -19.90 -1.98 12.84
CA ALA A 259 -19.15 -3.21 12.61
C ALA A 259 -18.35 -3.15 11.29
N ILE A 260 -17.33 -3.99 11.20
CA ILE A 260 -16.47 -4.14 10.02
C ILE A 260 -16.62 -5.57 9.52
N VAL A 261 -16.92 -5.75 8.23
CA VAL A 261 -16.96 -7.08 7.61
C VAL A 261 -15.78 -7.21 6.66
N VAL A 262 -14.92 -8.19 6.91
CA VAL A 262 -13.78 -8.50 6.05
C VAL A 262 -14.21 -9.59 5.07
N THR A 263 -14.33 -9.23 3.79
CA THR A 263 -14.81 -10.17 2.77
C THR A 263 -13.84 -11.32 2.56
N HIS A 264 -12.53 -11.08 2.59
CA HIS A 264 -11.50 -12.12 2.48
C HIS A 264 -10.14 -11.64 2.98
N ALA A 265 -9.21 -12.58 3.18
CA ALA A 265 -7.92 -12.34 3.85
C ALA A 265 -6.76 -11.97 2.91
N HIS A 266 -7.00 -11.13 1.90
CA HIS A 266 -5.89 -10.57 1.10
C HIS A 266 -5.36 -9.26 1.71
N PRO A 267 -4.05 -8.95 1.53
CA PRO A 267 -3.45 -7.73 2.06
C PRO A 267 -4.15 -6.44 1.59
N GLY A 268 -4.71 -6.44 0.38
CA GLY A 268 -5.48 -5.32 -0.16
C GLY A 268 -6.77 -5.03 0.61
N VAL A 269 -7.32 -6.04 1.31
CA VAL A 269 -8.56 -5.96 2.08
C VAL A 269 -8.32 -5.77 3.57
N MET A 270 -7.30 -6.42 4.14
CA MET A 270 -7.02 -6.35 5.58
C MET A 270 -6.09 -5.20 6.00
N GLY A 271 -5.49 -4.48 5.05
CA GLY A 271 -4.37 -3.58 5.30
C GLY A 271 -4.63 -2.39 6.25
N ASN A 272 -5.89 -2.08 6.54
CA ASN A 272 -6.29 -0.93 7.37
C ASN A 272 -7.05 -1.32 8.65
N LEU A 273 -7.07 -2.60 9.04
CA LEU A 273 -7.82 -3.05 10.23
C LEU A 273 -7.32 -2.41 11.54
N ASN A 274 -6.09 -1.91 11.56
CA ASN A 274 -5.50 -1.21 12.71
C ASN A 274 -6.27 0.05 13.14
N PHE A 275 -7.03 0.69 12.25
CA PHE A 275 -7.86 1.85 12.60
C PHE A 275 -9.14 1.46 13.37
N PHE A 276 -9.51 0.18 13.37
CA PHE A 276 -10.77 -0.33 13.88
C PHE A 276 -10.60 -1.30 15.06
N GLY A 277 -9.45 -1.27 15.75
CA GLY A 277 -9.08 -2.30 16.75
C GLY A 277 -10.04 -2.46 17.94
N GLN A 278 -10.93 -1.49 18.19
CA GLN A 278 -11.96 -1.56 19.24
C GLN A 278 -13.37 -1.82 18.71
N LYS A 279 -13.53 -1.93 17.39
CA LYS A 279 -14.81 -2.17 16.74
C LYS A 279 -14.98 -3.68 16.47
N PRO A 280 -16.21 -4.20 16.43
CA PRO A 280 -16.47 -5.57 16.01
C PRO A 280 -16.01 -5.81 14.56
N ILE A 281 -15.08 -6.74 14.38
CA ILE A 281 -14.57 -7.16 13.07
C ILE A 281 -15.07 -8.58 12.81
N LEU A 282 -15.97 -8.74 11.85
CA LEU A 282 -16.45 -10.02 11.37
C LEU A 282 -15.53 -10.53 10.25
N PHE A 283 -14.92 -11.69 10.46
CA PHE A 283 -14.16 -12.40 9.44
C PHE A 283 -14.47 -13.90 9.49
N HIS A 284 -14.85 -14.44 8.34
CA HIS A 284 -15.33 -15.82 8.23
C HIS A 284 -16.48 -16.11 9.21
N SER A 285 -16.28 -17.02 10.17
CA SER A 285 -17.27 -17.40 11.19
C SER A 285 -16.99 -16.77 12.56
N LEU A 286 -16.02 -15.88 12.65
CA LEU A 286 -15.51 -15.31 13.90
C LEU A 286 -15.71 -13.79 13.92
N GLU A 287 -16.03 -13.28 15.10
CA GLU A 287 -16.06 -11.85 15.39
C GLU A 287 -14.94 -11.50 16.37
N PHE A 288 -14.18 -10.47 16.04
CA PHE A 288 -13.02 -10.00 16.80
C PHE A 288 -13.33 -8.64 17.41
N ILE A 289 -13.11 -8.49 18.71
CA ILE A 289 -13.16 -7.20 19.43
C ILE A 289 -11.89 -7.09 20.27
N GLY A 290 -10.95 -6.26 19.82
CA GLY A 290 -9.61 -6.20 20.42
C GLY A 290 -8.90 -7.55 20.35
N ARG A 291 -8.74 -8.21 21.50
CA ARG A 291 -8.13 -9.55 21.62
C ARG A 291 -9.15 -10.68 21.84
N HIS A 292 -10.43 -10.34 21.99
CA HIS A 292 -11.48 -11.32 22.22
C HIS A 292 -12.00 -11.83 20.88
N VAL A 293 -12.24 -13.14 20.81
CA VAL A 293 -12.72 -13.82 19.61
C VAL A 293 -13.95 -14.64 19.98
N THR A 294 -15.05 -14.38 19.28
CA THR A 294 -16.33 -15.04 19.53
C THR A 294 -16.82 -15.73 18.25
N PRO A 295 -17.14 -17.03 18.29
CA PRO A 295 -17.82 -17.71 17.19
C PRO A 295 -19.20 -17.10 16.95
N THR A 296 -19.58 -16.97 15.68
CA THR A 296 -20.86 -16.39 15.25
C THR A 296 -21.78 -17.46 14.69
N GLU A 297 -23.02 -17.09 14.37
CA GLU A 297 -24.00 -17.97 13.73
C GLU A 297 -23.52 -18.49 12.37
N LEU A 298 -22.57 -17.79 11.73
CA LEU A 298 -21.92 -18.24 10.49
C LEU A 298 -21.11 -19.52 10.66
N LYS A 299 -20.83 -19.97 11.90
CA LYS A 299 -20.24 -21.30 12.13
C LYS A 299 -21.18 -22.39 11.62
N ASP A 300 -22.45 -22.32 12.01
CA ASP A 300 -23.43 -23.39 11.78
C ASP A 300 -24.43 -23.06 10.66
N ARG A 301 -24.53 -21.77 10.27
CA ARG A 301 -25.48 -21.29 9.25
C ARG A 301 -24.75 -20.71 8.04
N PRO A 302 -25.37 -20.71 6.84
CA PRO A 302 -24.77 -20.10 5.65
C PRO A 302 -24.80 -18.56 5.68
N TYR A 303 -25.64 -17.95 6.51
CA TYR A 303 -25.76 -16.50 6.65
C TYR A 303 -26.06 -16.05 8.08
N ARG A 304 -25.81 -14.77 8.34
CA ARG A 304 -26.09 -14.04 9.60
C ARG A 304 -26.74 -12.71 9.27
N LYS A 305 -27.84 -12.38 9.94
CA LYS A 305 -28.41 -11.02 9.89
C LYS A 305 -27.65 -10.13 10.84
N VAL A 306 -27.06 -9.05 10.34
CA VAL A 306 -26.32 -8.08 11.17
C VAL A 306 -27.22 -6.89 11.52
N SER A 307 -28.16 -6.54 10.65
CA SER A 307 -29.23 -5.58 10.95
C SER A 307 -30.54 -6.00 10.25
N GLN A 308 -31.58 -5.19 10.36
CA GLN A 308 -32.86 -5.46 9.68
C GLN A 308 -32.72 -5.58 8.15
N ASN A 309 -31.80 -4.79 7.58
CA ASN A 309 -31.60 -4.71 6.13
C ASN A 309 -30.25 -5.30 5.68
N VAL A 310 -29.40 -5.76 6.59
CA VAL A 310 -28.05 -6.23 6.25
C VAL A 310 -27.86 -7.68 6.66
N GLU A 311 -27.45 -8.49 5.69
CA GLU A 311 -27.08 -9.90 5.87
C GLU A 311 -25.65 -10.15 5.40
N VAL A 312 -24.97 -11.06 6.08
CA VAL A 312 -23.64 -11.54 5.69
C VAL A 312 -23.75 -13.02 5.36
N TRP A 313 -23.26 -13.41 4.19
CA TRP A 313 -23.32 -14.75 3.66
C TRP A 313 -21.92 -15.34 3.52
N LYS A 314 -21.75 -16.61 3.91
CA LYS A 314 -20.55 -17.38 3.57
C LYS A 314 -20.57 -17.66 2.08
N THR A 315 -19.58 -17.16 1.38
CA THR A 315 -19.46 -17.32 -0.08
C THR A 315 -18.05 -17.78 -0.44
N PRO A 316 -17.57 -18.92 0.08
CA PRO A 316 -16.24 -19.43 -0.23
C PRO A 316 -16.01 -19.52 -1.74
N GLY A 317 -14.78 -19.35 -2.17
CA GLY A 317 -14.47 -19.46 -3.59
C GLY A 317 -13.10 -18.92 -3.94
N HIS A 318 -12.94 -17.59 -3.85
CA HIS A 318 -11.64 -16.96 -4.03
C HIS A 318 -10.69 -17.37 -2.90
N THR A 319 -11.17 -17.27 -1.66
CA THR A 319 -10.60 -17.98 -0.50
C THR A 319 -11.65 -18.87 0.17
N GLN A 320 -11.21 -19.80 1.01
CA GLN A 320 -12.12 -20.65 1.81
C GLN A 320 -12.99 -19.83 2.79
N HIS A 321 -12.55 -18.61 3.12
CA HIS A 321 -13.13 -17.81 4.19
C HIS A 321 -14.02 -16.66 3.71
N ASP A 322 -14.28 -16.61 2.41
CA ASP A 322 -14.95 -15.47 1.78
C ASP A 322 -16.36 -15.22 2.33
N LEU A 323 -16.68 -13.93 2.46
CA LEU A 323 -17.99 -13.41 2.85
C LEU A 323 -18.52 -12.42 1.80
N THR A 324 -19.84 -12.40 1.63
CA THR A 324 -20.57 -11.38 0.87
C THR A 324 -21.55 -10.66 1.79
N VAL A 325 -21.64 -9.33 1.67
CA VAL A 325 -22.63 -8.52 2.40
C VAL A 325 -23.79 -8.19 1.46
N LEU A 326 -25.01 -8.52 1.85
CA LEU A 326 -26.24 -8.10 1.18
C LEU A 326 -26.87 -6.96 1.97
N VAL A 327 -27.15 -5.85 1.28
CA VAL A 327 -27.86 -4.69 1.82
C VAL A 327 -29.17 -4.56 1.05
N HIS A 328 -30.28 -4.78 1.75
CA HIS A 328 -31.62 -4.74 1.20
C HIS A 328 -32.22 -3.34 1.28
N ASN A 329 -33.22 -3.10 0.43
CA ASN A 329 -34.05 -1.88 0.44
C ASN A 329 -33.25 -0.57 0.30
N VAL A 330 -32.13 -0.59 -0.43
CA VAL A 330 -31.35 0.61 -0.71
C VAL A 330 -32.15 1.51 -1.67
N ALA A 331 -32.40 2.75 -1.27
CA ALA A 331 -33.16 3.71 -2.04
C ALA A 331 -32.62 3.85 -3.48
N GLY A 332 -33.46 3.57 -4.48
CA GLY A 332 -33.08 3.62 -5.90
C GLY A 332 -32.28 2.42 -6.43
N TYR A 333 -31.76 1.56 -5.56
CA TYR A 333 -30.89 0.43 -5.95
C TYR A 333 -31.47 -0.95 -5.61
N GLY A 334 -32.46 -1.06 -4.72
CA GLY A 334 -33.02 -2.35 -4.32
C GLY A 334 -32.06 -3.13 -3.42
N THR A 335 -31.69 -4.36 -3.80
CA THR A 335 -30.68 -5.14 -3.05
C THR A 335 -29.28 -4.98 -3.65
N MET A 336 -28.32 -4.49 -2.86
CA MET A 336 -26.91 -4.40 -3.24
C MET A 336 -26.09 -5.51 -2.59
N ALA A 337 -25.15 -6.11 -3.32
CA ALA A 337 -24.22 -7.10 -2.79
C ALA A 337 -22.77 -6.62 -2.87
N VAL A 338 -22.08 -6.55 -1.74
CA VAL A 338 -20.63 -6.30 -1.65
C VAL A 338 -19.92 -7.64 -1.59
N THR A 339 -19.31 -8.06 -2.69
CA THR A 339 -18.89 -9.45 -2.90
C THR A 339 -17.41 -9.72 -2.65
N GLY A 340 -16.60 -8.66 -2.51
CA GLY A 340 -15.15 -8.82 -2.58
C GLY A 340 -14.73 -9.56 -3.85
N ASP A 341 -13.75 -10.44 -3.73
CA ASP A 341 -13.18 -11.16 -4.88
C ASP A 341 -13.96 -12.42 -5.28
N LEU A 342 -15.09 -12.73 -4.63
CA LEU A 342 -16.06 -13.70 -5.16
C LEU A 342 -16.47 -13.31 -6.59
N ILE A 343 -16.78 -12.02 -6.77
CA ILE A 343 -17.00 -11.38 -8.07
C ILE A 343 -16.02 -10.21 -8.17
N PRO A 344 -14.82 -10.42 -8.74
CA PRO A 344 -13.80 -9.38 -8.80
C PRO A 344 -14.17 -8.28 -9.79
N ASN A 345 -14.92 -8.60 -10.85
CA ASN A 345 -15.51 -7.62 -11.77
C ASN A 345 -16.66 -8.26 -12.58
N GLU A 346 -17.34 -7.44 -13.40
CA GLU A 346 -18.46 -7.87 -14.25
C GLU A 346 -18.05 -8.93 -15.31
N GLN A 347 -16.78 -8.98 -15.72
CA GLN A 347 -16.30 -9.93 -16.73
C GLN A 347 -16.39 -11.39 -16.28
N LEU A 348 -16.37 -11.66 -14.97
CA LEU A 348 -16.60 -13.00 -14.42
C LEU A 348 -17.96 -13.55 -14.88
N ILE A 349 -18.96 -12.68 -14.98
CA ILE A 349 -20.34 -13.05 -15.31
C ILE A 349 -20.60 -12.90 -16.81
N ALA A 350 -20.19 -11.76 -17.37
CA ALA A 350 -20.44 -11.42 -18.76
C ALA A 350 -19.68 -12.38 -19.70
N GLU A 351 -18.41 -12.62 -19.41
CA GLU A 351 -17.46 -13.27 -20.30
C GLU A 351 -16.91 -14.61 -19.73
N LYS A 352 -17.34 -15.00 -18.52
CA LYS A 352 -16.81 -16.18 -17.80
C LYS A 352 -15.30 -16.13 -17.58
N ARG A 353 -14.74 -14.91 -17.46
CA ARG A 353 -13.30 -14.71 -17.25
C ARG A 353 -13.06 -14.21 -15.83
N ASP A 354 -12.34 -15.00 -15.05
CA ASP A 354 -11.93 -14.63 -13.71
C ASP A 354 -10.55 -13.98 -13.76
N ILE A 355 -10.48 -12.66 -13.52
CA ILE A 355 -9.20 -11.94 -13.49
C ILE A 355 -8.31 -12.36 -12.32
N MET A 356 -8.86 -12.99 -11.28
CA MET A 356 -8.10 -13.46 -10.12
C MET A 356 -7.55 -14.89 -10.32
N SER A 357 -7.91 -15.55 -11.42
CA SER A 357 -7.42 -16.92 -11.72
C SER A 357 -5.90 -17.03 -11.74
N GLU A 358 -5.19 -15.99 -12.22
CA GLU A 358 -3.73 -15.93 -12.25
C GLU A 358 -3.11 -15.66 -10.86
N GLU A 359 -3.86 -15.03 -9.94
CA GLU A 359 -3.41 -14.68 -8.59
C GLU A 359 -3.63 -15.84 -7.58
N GLY A 360 -4.39 -16.86 -7.98
CA GLY A 360 -4.73 -18.02 -7.16
C GLY A 360 -6.17 -17.95 -6.64
N VAL A 361 -6.97 -18.94 -6.99
CA VAL A 361 -8.36 -19.12 -6.53
C VAL A 361 -8.43 -20.45 -5.79
N TRP A 362 -8.99 -20.43 -4.58
CA TRP A 362 -9.09 -21.64 -3.74
C TRP A 362 -9.92 -22.73 -4.40
N ASP A 363 -11.13 -22.40 -4.87
CA ASP A 363 -11.98 -23.33 -5.61
C ASP A 363 -12.85 -22.58 -6.62
N SER A 364 -12.51 -22.72 -7.91
CA SER A 364 -13.21 -22.04 -9.00
C SER A 364 -14.66 -22.51 -9.20
N ALA A 365 -14.96 -23.77 -8.88
CA ALA A 365 -16.31 -24.32 -9.03
C ALA A 365 -17.23 -23.79 -7.94
N ILE A 366 -16.75 -23.82 -6.68
CA ILE A 366 -17.47 -23.27 -5.53
C ILE A 366 -17.60 -21.73 -5.66
N LYS A 367 -16.54 -21.04 -6.11
CA LYS A 367 -16.59 -19.61 -6.42
C LYS A 367 -17.71 -19.29 -7.40
N ARG A 368 -17.80 -20.04 -8.50
CA ARG A 368 -18.83 -19.82 -9.53
C ARG A 368 -20.24 -20.15 -9.02
N GLN A 369 -20.39 -21.20 -8.21
CA GLN A 369 -21.67 -21.55 -7.61
C GLN A 369 -22.17 -20.44 -6.67
N ASN A 370 -21.30 -19.93 -5.81
CA ASN A 370 -21.63 -18.84 -4.89
C ASN A 370 -21.85 -17.51 -5.62
N ALA A 371 -21.06 -17.21 -6.66
CA ALA A 371 -21.31 -16.04 -7.51
C ALA A 371 -22.70 -16.10 -8.15
N ASN A 372 -23.10 -17.26 -8.70
CA ASN A 372 -24.43 -17.46 -9.25
C ASN A 372 -25.53 -17.26 -8.19
N LEU A 373 -25.35 -17.79 -6.99
CA LEU A 373 -26.27 -17.59 -5.87
C LEU A 373 -26.45 -16.10 -5.54
N ILE A 374 -25.35 -15.34 -5.40
CA ILE A 374 -25.41 -13.90 -5.13
C ILE A 374 -26.07 -13.11 -6.27
N ILE A 375 -25.76 -13.44 -7.53
CA ILE A 375 -26.39 -12.83 -8.71
C ILE A 375 -27.91 -13.02 -8.67
N CYS A 376 -28.38 -14.17 -8.18
CA CYS A 376 -29.80 -14.42 -8.03
C CYS A 376 -30.43 -13.53 -6.95
N MET A 377 -29.72 -13.21 -5.86
CA MET A 377 -30.28 -12.46 -4.73
C MET A 377 -30.13 -10.93 -4.85
N ALA A 378 -29.21 -10.42 -5.67
CA ALA A 378 -28.88 -9.00 -5.72
C ALA A 378 -29.39 -8.31 -6.99
N ASP A 379 -29.71 -7.02 -6.91
CA ASP A 379 -30.00 -6.13 -8.03
C ASP A 379 -28.77 -5.37 -8.51
N TRP A 380 -27.82 -5.13 -7.62
CA TRP A 380 -26.53 -4.50 -7.90
C TRP A 380 -25.40 -5.26 -7.22
N ILE A 381 -24.25 -5.32 -7.88
CA ILE A 381 -23.03 -5.91 -7.36
C ILE A 381 -21.99 -4.80 -7.19
N VAL A 382 -21.36 -4.74 -6.02
CA VAL A 382 -20.14 -3.99 -5.73
C VAL A 382 -18.99 -5.00 -5.73
N PRO A 383 -18.23 -5.09 -6.83
CA PRO A 383 -17.19 -6.10 -6.98
C PRO A 383 -15.89 -5.72 -6.24
N GLY A 384 -14.97 -6.68 -6.07
CA GLY A 384 -13.67 -6.43 -5.42
C GLY A 384 -12.70 -5.53 -6.22
N HIS A 385 -12.73 -5.63 -7.56
CA HIS A 385 -11.78 -5.00 -8.48
C HIS A 385 -12.47 -4.42 -9.73
N GLY A 386 -13.51 -3.61 -9.54
CA GLY A 386 -14.24 -2.97 -10.62
C GLY A 386 -15.24 -1.91 -10.15
N THR A 387 -15.96 -1.31 -11.08
CA THR A 387 -17.08 -0.41 -10.77
C THR A 387 -18.33 -1.20 -10.41
N PRO A 388 -19.19 -0.71 -9.49
CA PRO A 388 -20.49 -1.30 -9.25
C PRO A 388 -21.30 -1.44 -10.55
N PHE A 389 -22.05 -2.53 -10.69
CA PHE A 389 -22.85 -2.80 -11.89
C PHE A 389 -24.20 -3.42 -11.54
N ARG A 390 -25.19 -3.19 -12.41
CA ARG A 390 -26.55 -3.70 -12.25
C ARG A 390 -26.63 -5.15 -12.73
N VAL A 391 -27.34 -5.99 -11.99
CA VAL A 391 -27.61 -7.37 -12.40
C VAL A 391 -28.68 -7.40 -13.48
N LEU A 392 -28.24 -7.61 -14.73
CA LEU A 392 -29.11 -7.66 -15.90
C LEU A 392 -29.88 -8.99 -15.98
N PRO A 393 -31.08 -9.03 -16.62
CA PRO A 393 -31.87 -10.26 -16.75
C PRO A 393 -31.11 -11.44 -17.34
N HIS A 394 -30.24 -11.20 -18.32
CA HIS A 394 -29.43 -12.25 -18.94
C HIS A 394 -28.31 -12.77 -18.01
N TYR A 395 -27.84 -11.99 -17.04
CA TYR A 395 -26.94 -12.49 -15.98
C TYR A 395 -27.67 -13.48 -15.08
N ARG A 396 -28.92 -13.18 -14.72
CA ARG A 396 -29.77 -14.09 -13.94
C ARG A 396 -30.08 -15.38 -14.69
N GLN A 397 -30.29 -15.30 -16.00
CA GLN A 397 -30.45 -16.48 -16.85
C GLN A 397 -29.17 -17.33 -16.86
N LYS A 398 -28.00 -16.71 -17.07
CA LYS A 398 -26.69 -17.41 -17.03
C LYS A 398 -26.40 -18.04 -15.66
N ALA A 399 -26.83 -17.39 -14.58
CA ALA A 399 -26.69 -17.89 -13.21
C ALA A 399 -27.73 -18.97 -12.83
N GLY A 400 -28.73 -19.21 -13.69
CA GLY A 400 -29.76 -20.23 -13.45
C GLY A 400 -30.79 -19.83 -12.38
N CYS A 401 -31.15 -18.55 -12.28
CA CYS A 401 -32.10 -18.02 -11.29
C CYS A 401 -33.57 -18.37 -11.60
N THR A 402 -33.86 -19.64 -11.85
CA THR A 402 -35.16 -20.15 -12.35
C THR A 402 -36.34 -19.75 -11.48
N ARG A 403 -36.20 -19.80 -10.14
CA ARG A 403 -37.29 -19.50 -9.20
C ARG A 403 -37.57 -18.00 -9.01
N LEU A 404 -36.55 -17.14 -9.10
CA LEU A 404 -36.68 -15.69 -8.88
C LEU A 404 -37.13 -14.93 -10.12
N LEU A 405 -36.76 -15.42 -11.31
CA LEU A 405 -37.27 -14.90 -12.58
C LEU A 405 -38.79 -15.10 -12.68
N GLN A 406 -39.28 -16.25 -12.19
CA GLN A 406 -40.70 -16.58 -12.19
C GLN A 406 -41.51 -15.68 -11.24
N GLN A 407 -41.02 -15.42 -10.03
CA GLN A 407 -41.69 -14.52 -9.06
C GLN A 407 -41.73 -13.06 -9.53
N ARG A 408 -40.67 -12.53 -10.15
CA ARG A 408 -40.68 -11.15 -10.69
C ARG A 408 -41.58 -10.99 -11.90
N TYR A 409 -41.66 -12.01 -12.76
CA TYR A 409 -42.58 -11.99 -13.90
C TYR A 409 -44.04 -11.92 -13.44
N SER A 410 -44.38 -12.63 -12.36
CA SER A 410 -45.70 -12.55 -11.73
C SER A 410 -45.96 -11.15 -11.16
N LEU A 411 -45.02 -10.57 -10.41
CA LEU A 411 -45.21 -9.25 -9.79
C LEU A 411 -45.37 -8.11 -10.82
N ASN A 412 -44.65 -8.18 -11.94
CA ASN A 412 -44.74 -7.19 -13.02
C ASN A 412 -45.99 -7.37 -13.92
N GLN A 413 -46.77 -8.45 -13.78
CA GLN A 413 -48.07 -8.61 -14.45
C GLN A 413 -49.23 -8.03 -13.64
N PHE A 414 -49.01 -7.70 -12.36
CA PHE A 414 -50.03 -7.16 -11.45
C PHE A 414 -49.76 -5.70 -11.03
N ALA A 415 -48.78 -5.05 -11.64
CA ALA A 415 -48.49 -3.62 -11.55
C ALA A 415 -48.67 -3.00 -12.94
#